data_AF-A0A060C360-F1
#
_entry.id   AF-A0A060C360-F1
#
_cell.length_a   1.000
_cell.length_b   1.000
_cell.length_c   1.000
_cell.angle_alpha   90.00
_cell.angle_beta   90.00
_cell.angle_gamma   90.00
#
_symmetry.space_group_name_H-M   'P 1'
#
loop_
_entity.id
_entity.type
_entity.pdbx_description
1 polymer ?
#
loop_
_entity_poly.entity_id
_entity_poly.type
_entity_poly.pdbx_seq_one_letter_code
_entity_poly.pdbx_strand_id
1 'polypeptide(L)'
;EVKPDAITISEDMSGMPGMCLPIKEGGIGFDYRLGMGLPDLWVRLVRDQRDENWSLDQIWSNMCLRRPGEKTVAYVESHDQALVGDKALIFWMADARMYTDMDKICHNPVIDRAIALHKMIRLLTLGGGGDAYLNFMGNEFG
;
A
#
# COMPACT_ATOMS: atom_id res chain seq x y z
N GLU A 1 -24.03 20.65 -6.02
CA GLU A 1 -22.96 20.53 -5.00
C GLU A 1 -22.81 21.84 -4.24
N VAL A 2 -22.29 21.78 -3.00
CA VAL A 2 -22.02 22.98 -2.17
C VAL A 2 -20.58 23.49 -2.35
N LYS A 3 -19.60 22.59 -2.58
CA LYS A 3 -18.19 22.94 -2.85
C LYS A 3 -17.66 22.05 -3.99
N PRO A 4 -17.52 22.58 -5.23
CA PRO A 4 -17.13 21.79 -6.40
C PRO A 4 -15.71 21.21 -6.34
N ASP A 5 -14.79 21.87 -5.64
CA ASP A 5 -13.39 21.42 -5.50
C ASP A 5 -13.16 20.53 -4.28
N ALA A 6 -14.22 20.06 -3.62
CA ALA A 6 -14.08 19.12 -2.51
C ALA A 6 -13.61 17.76 -3.05
N ILE A 7 -12.67 17.13 -2.36
CA ILE A 7 -12.25 15.76 -2.65
C ILE A 7 -12.81 14.86 -1.56
N THR A 8 -13.51 13.82 -1.99
CA THR A 8 -14.11 12.80 -1.15
C THR A 8 -13.46 11.45 -1.43
N ILE A 9 -13.08 10.75 -0.36
CA ILE A 9 -12.41 9.44 -0.45
C ILE A 9 -13.26 8.44 0.31
N SER A 10 -13.65 7.35 -0.37
CA SER A 10 -14.36 6.24 0.25
C SER A 10 -13.40 5.20 0.82
N GLU A 11 -13.60 4.86 2.08
CA GLU A 11 -13.06 3.66 2.70
C GLU A 11 -14.10 2.55 2.59
N ASP A 12 -14.00 1.75 1.52
CA ASP A 12 -14.89 0.61 1.27
C ASP A 12 -14.07 -0.65 0.98
N MET A 13 -14.20 -1.63 1.87
CA MET A 13 -13.58 -2.95 1.75
C MET A 13 -14.31 -3.86 0.75
N SER A 14 -15.59 -3.61 0.46
CA SER A 14 -16.41 -4.54 -0.34
C SER A 14 -16.05 -4.52 -1.84
N GLY A 15 -15.53 -3.40 -2.33
CA GLY A 15 -15.27 -3.23 -3.75
C GLY A 15 -16.51 -2.98 -4.59
N MET A 16 -17.50 -2.32 -4.00
CA MET A 16 -18.77 -2.00 -4.64
C MET A 16 -18.53 -1.24 -5.97
N PRO A 17 -19.04 -1.75 -7.11
CA PRO A 17 -18.99 -1.03 -8.38
C PRO A 17 -19.76 0.29 -8.31
N GLY A 18 -19.24 1.33 -8.96
CA GLY A 18 -19.89 2.63 -9.03
C GLY A 18 -19.61 3.55 -7.84
N MET A 19 -18.74 3.14 -6.91
CA MET A 19 -18.37 3.96 -5.74
C MET A 19 -17.84 5.33 -6.17
N CYS A 20 -16.96 5.34 -7.18
CA CYS A 20 -16.33 6.56 -7.68
C CYS A 20 -16.83 6.99 -9.06
N LEU A 21 -18.03 6.54 -9.45
CA LEU A 21 -18.69 7.02 -10.66
C LEU A 21 -19.67 8.16 -10.34
N PRO A 22 -19.94 9.07 -11.30
CA PRO A 22 -20.87 10.18 -11.08
C PRO A 22 -22.29 9.73 -10.72
N ILE A 23 -22.96 10.48 -9.85
CA ILE A 23 -24.36 10.21 -9.44
C ILE A 23 -25.31 10.18 -10.65
N LYS A 24 -25.09 11.07 -11.64
CA LYS A 24 -25.86 11.12 -12.89
C LYS A 24 -25.76 9.84 -13.73
N GLU A 25 -24.72 9.04 -13.52
CA GLU A 25 -24.48 7.75 -14.20
C GLU A 25 -24.89 6.55 -13.32
N GLY A 26 -25.52 6.81 -12.17
CA GLY A 26 -25.94 5.79 -11.21
C GLY A 26 -24.87 5.38 -10.20
N GLY A 27 -23.74 6.10 -10.13
CA GLY A 27 -22.72 5.91 -9.11
C GLY A 27 -23.05 6.59 -7.78
N ILE A 28 -22.16 6.42 -6.79
CA ILE A 28 -22.30 7.01 -5.46
C ILE A 28 -21.71 8.43 -5.41
N GLY A 29 -20.74 8.73 -6.27
CA GLY A 29 -20.18 10.07 -6.44
C GLY A 29 -18.96 10.40 -5.60
N PHE A 30 -18.24 9.41 -5.05
CA PHE A 30 -16.92 9.68 -4.45
C PHE A 30 -15.87 9.98 -5.53
N ASP A 31 -14.85 10.76 -5.19
CA ASP A 31 -13.77 11.06 -6.14
C ASP A 31 -12.74 9.94 -6.21
N TYR A 32 -12.44 9.33 -5.06
CA TYR A 32 -11.49 8.24 -4.93
C TYR A 32 -11.99 7.16 -3.97
N ARG A 33 -11.40 5.98 -4.07
CA ARG A 33 -11.52 4.89 -3.11
C ARG A 33 -10.16 4.40 -2.65
N LEU A 34 -10.08 3.81 -1.47
CA LEU A 34 -8.85 3.20 -0.97
C LEU A 34 -8.55 1.87 -1.67
N GLY A 35 -7.29 1.67 -2.08
CA GLY A 35 -6.76 0.45 -2.68
C GLY A 35 -6.41 -0.62 -1.66
N MET A 36 -7.39 -1.06 -0.87
CA MET A 36 -7.17 -1.83 0.37
C MET A 36 -6.59 -3.24 0.15
N GLY A 37 -6.57 -3.77 -1.08
CA GLY A 37 -5.94 -5.05 -1.39
C GLY A 37 -4.40 -5.01 -1.52
N LEU A 38 -3.81 -3.83 -1.73
CA LEU A 38 -2.35 -3.70 -1.90
C LEU A 38 -1.57 -3.92 -0.59
N PRO A 39 -2.00 -3.38 0.57
CA PRO A 39 -1.38 -3.72 1.84
C PRO A 39 -1.40 -5.21 2.17
N ASP A 40 -2.54 -5.87 1.95
CA ASP A 40 -2.70 -7.31 2.20
C ASP A 40 -1.76 -8.15 1.32
N LEU A 41 -1.59 -7.75 0.05
CA LEU A 41 -0.62 -8.37 -0.85
C LEU A 41 0.79 -8.31 -0.27
N TRP A 42 1.23 -7.13 0.17
CA TRP A 42 2.60 -6.93 0.65
C TRP A 42 2.88 -7.67 1.95
N VAL A 43 1.97 -7.60 2.92
CA VAL A 43 2.11 -8.35 4.18
C VAL A 43 2.16 -9.85 3.91
N ARG A 44 1.28 -10.38 3.06
CA ARG A 44 1.27 -11.80 2.69
C ARG A 44 2.59 -12.22 2.03
N LEU A 45 3.12 -11.41 1.11
CA LEU A 45 4.38 -11.72 0.42
C LEU A 45 5.57 -11.75 1.38
N VAL A 46 5.67 -10.76 2.28
CA VAL A 46 6.78 -10.67 3.23
C VAL A 46 6.69 -11.70 4.35
N ARG A 47 5.47 -11.98 4.85
CA ARG A 47 5.25 -12.89 5.97
C ARG A 47 5.28 -14.36 5.55
N ASP A 48 4.62 -14.69 4.44
CA ASP A 48 4.28 -16.08 4.12
C ASP A 48 5.13 -16.68 2.99
N GLN A 49 5.91 -15.89 2.26
CA GLN A 49 6.64 -16.34 1.07
C GLN A 49 8.11 -15.92 1.09
N ARG A 50 8.98 -16.80 0.57
CA ARG A 50 10.38 -16.44 0.29
C ARG A 50 10.46 -15.61 -0.99
N ASP A 51 11.43 -14.70 -1.03
CA ASP A 51 11.63 -13.74 -2.13
C ASP A 51 11.70 -14.41 -3.49
N GLU A 52 12.42 -15.54 -3.60
CA GLU A 52 12.57 -16.28 -4.85
C GLU A 52 11.25 -16.85 -5.39
N ASN A 53 10.21 -16.94 -4.57
CA ASN A 53 8.89 -17.44 -4.94
C ASN A 53 7.89 -16.32 -5.25
N TRP A 54 8.29 -15.05 -5.17
CA TRP A 54 7.39 -13.95 -5.47
C TRP A 54 7.03 -13.92 -6.96
N SER A 55 5.74 -14.09 -7.27
CA SER A 55 5.25 -13.98 -8.64
C SER A 55 5.14 -12.51 -9.06
N LEU A 56 6.03 -12.06 -9.94
CA LEU A 56 5.98 -10.71 -10.52
C LEU A 56 4.68 -10.47 -11.29
N ASP A 57 4.17 -11.49 -11.97
CA ASP A 57 2.88 -11.41 -12.68
C ASP A 57 1.72 -11.18 -11.71
N GLN A 58 1.72 -11.87 -10.56
CA GLN A 58 0.71 -11.65 -9.52
C GLN A 58 0.84 -10.25 -8.93
N ILE A 59 2.05 -9.78 -8.62
CA ILE A 59 2.28 -8.44 -8.10
C ILE A 59 1.75 -7.40 -9.08
N TRP A 60 2.15 -7.49 -10.35
CA TRP A 60 1.72 -6.56 -11.38
C TRP A 60 0.21 -6.60 -11.64
N SER A 61 -0.38 -7.79 -11.65
CA SER A 61 -1.82 -7.96 -11.82
C SER A 61 -2.61 -7.28 -10.70
N ASN A 62 -2.14 -7.35 -9.45
CA ASN A 62 -2.79 -6.67 -8.32
C ASN A 62 -2.66 -5.13 -8.42
N MET A 63 -1.53 -4.60 -8.90
CA MET A 63 -1.38 -3.16 -9.15
C MET A 63 -2.36 -2.67 -10.25
N CYS A 64 -2.60 -3.50 -11.25
CA CYS A 64 -3.51 -3.22 -12.36
C CYS A 64 -4.99 -3.52 -12.04
N LEU A 65 -5.30 -4.18 -10.92
CA LEU A 65 -6.65 -4.65 -10.60
C LEU A 65 -7.54 -3.49 -10.13
N ARG A 66 -7.92 -2.64 -11.08
CA ARG A 66 -8.73 -1.44 -10.86
C ARG A 66 -9.83 -1.35 -11.91
N ARG A 67 -10.97 -0.78 -11.54
CA ARG A 67 -12.09 -0.55 -12.46
C ARG A 67 -11.80 0.72 -13.27
N PRO A 68 -11.86 0.67 -14.62
CA PRO A 68 -11.72 1.88 -15.42
C PRO A 68 -12.74 2.95 -15.00
N GLY A 69 -12.28 4.19 -14.82
CA GLY A 69 -13.12 5.31 -14.40
C GLY A 69 -13.28 5.48 -12.89
N GLU A 70 -12.93 4.49 -12.07
CA GLU A 70 -12.89 4.62 -10.61
C GLU A 70 -11.45 4.86 -10.14
N LYS A 71 -11.18 6.06 -9.61
CA LYS A 71 -9.83 6.41 -9.15
C LYS A 71 -9.53 5.75 -7.81
N THR A 72 -8.30 5.27 -7.66
CA THR A 72 -7.86 4.56 -6.45
C THR A 72 -6.68 5.26 -5.79
N VAL A 73 -6.73 5.40 -4.46
CA VAL A 73 -5.58 5.79 -3.64
C VAL A 73 -4.81 4.54 -3.25
N ALA A 74 -3.60 4.41 -3.75
CA ALA A 74 -2.70 3.31 -3.43
C ALA A 74 -1.88 3.61 -2.17
N TYR A 75 -1.60 2.58 -1.38
CA TYR A 75 -0.73 2.66 -0.23
C TYR A 75 -0.22 1.26 0.10
N VAL A 76 0.94 1.22 0.76
CA VAL A 76 1.65 -0.03 1.07
C VAL A 76 1.23 -0.62 2.41
N GLU A 77 0.92 0.26 3.37
CA GLU A 77 0.55 -0.11 4.72
C GLU A 77 -0.36 0.97 5.32
N SER A 78 -1.30 0.54 6.15
CA SER A 78 -2.32 1.39 6.79
C SER A 78 -1.91 1.77 8.21
N HIS A 79 -2.75 2.61 8.82
CA HIS A 79 -2.64 2.95 10.22
C HIS A 79 -2.94 1.75 11.14
N ASP A 80 -3.81 0.82 10.72
CA ASP A 80 -4.14 -0.38 11.51
C ASP A 80 -2.90 -1.27 11.72
N GLN A 81 -2.05 -1.38 10.70
CA GLN A 81 -0.80 -2.15 10.75
C GLN A 81 0.25 -1.49 11.65
N ALA A 82 0.10 -0.20 11.95
CA ALA A 82 0.94 0.53 12.88
C ALA A 82 0.41 0.47 14.34
N LEU A 83 -0.79 -0.06 14.56
CA LEU A 83 -1.38 -0.22 15.89
C LEU A 83 -0.97 -1.55 16.55
N VAL A 84 -1.23 -1.64 17.86
CA VAL A 84 -0.91 -2.81 18.68
C VAL A 84 -1.65 -4.04 18.16
N GLY A 85 -0.91 -5.00 17.61
CA GLY A 85 -1.46 -6.28 17.13
C GLY A 85 -0.90 -6.73 15.79
N ASP A 86 -0.27 -5.83 15.03
CA ASP A 86 0.44 -6.15 13.78
C ASP A 86 1.83 -5.48 13.76
N LYS A 87 2.59 -5.70 12.68
CA LYS A 87 3.91 -5.10 12.44
C LYS A 87 3.86 -4.23 11.19
N ALA A 88 4.52 -3.08 11.25
CA ALA A 88 4.85 -2.29 10.06
C ALA A 88 5.66 -3.12 9.05
N LEU A 89 5.58 -2.79 7.77
CA LEU A 89 6.20 -3.57 6.69
C LEU A 89 7.71 -3.73 6.89
N ILE A 90 8.41 -2.67 7.29
CA ILE A 90 9.85 -2.75 7.55
C ILE A 90 10.17 -3.68 8.72
N PHE A 91 9.31 -3.72 9.74
CA PHE A 91 9.50 -4.55 10.91
C PHE A 91 9.23 -6.02 10.62
N TRP A 92 8.35 -6.34 9.66
CA TRP A 92 8.24 -7.68 9.10
C TRP A 92 9.54 -8.16 8.42
N MET A 93 10.33 -7.26 7.84
CA MET A 93 11.56 -7.61 7.11
C MET A 93 12.83 -7.59 7.98
N ALA A 94 12.95 -6.60 8.87
CA ALA A 94 14.14 -6.37 9.69
C ALA A 94 14.05 -7.01 11.09
N ASP A 95 12.83 -7.11 11.64
CA ASP A 95 12.53 -7.62 12.98
C ASP A 95 13.49 -7.06 14.05
N ALA A 96 14.02 -7.89 14.95
CA ALA A 96 14.89 -7.43 16.05
C ALA A 96 16.16 -6.70 15.59
N ARG A 97 16.61 -6.89 14.33
CA ARG A 97 17.82 -6.22 13.80
C ARG A 97 17.63 -4.73 13.61
N MET A 98 16.39 -4.26 13.53
CA MET A 98 16.09 -2.83 13.43
C MET A 98 16.60 -2.04 14.64
N TYR A 99 16.73 -2.68 15.81
CA TYR A 99 17.22 -2.03 17.03
C TYR A 99 18.74 -1.99 17.15
N THR A 100 19.47 -2.84 16.42
CA THR A 100 20.91 -3.05 16.61
C THR A 100 21.74 -2.64 15.40
N ASP A 101 21.20 -2.77 14.19
CA ASP A 101 21.98 -2.78 12.95
C ASP A 101 21.57 -1.65 11.98
N MET A 102 20.84 -0.62 12.46
CA MET A 102 20.41 0.55 11.65
C MET A 102 21.44 1.68 11.56
N ASP A 103 22.64 1.47 12.13
CA ASP A 103 23.74 2.42 11.97
C ASP A 103 24.31 2.39 10.54
N LYS A 104 24.66 3.56 9.99
CA LYS A 104 25.12 3.72 8.61
C LYS A 104 26.40 2.94 8.27
N ILE A 105 27.25 2.63 9.24
CA ILE A 105 28.48 1.84 9.02
C ILE A 105 28.25 0.34 9.23
N CYS A 106 27.11 -0.06 9.78
CA CYS A 106 26.75 -1.45 9.98
C CYS A 106 26.04 -1.97 8.72
N HIS A 107 26.62 -2.97 8.07
CA HIS A 107 26.00 -3.67 6.95
C HIS A 107 25.69 -5.10 7.33
N ASN A 108 24.40 -5.43 7.28
CA ASN A 108 23.88 -6.76 7.52
C ASN A 108 22.94 -7.11 6.34
N PRO A 109 23.09 -8.28 5.70
CA PRO A 109 22.21 -8.72 4.63
C PRO A 109 20.71 -8.58 4.93
N VAL A 110 20.29 -8.75 6.20
CA VAL A 110 18.90 -8.59 6.62
C VAL A 110 18.43 -7.13 6.50
N ILE A 111 19.22 -6.19 7.02
CA ILE A 111 18.90 -4.75 6.99
C ILE A 111 19.04 -4.19 5.58
N ASP A 112 20.10 -4.57 4.86
CA ASP A 112 20.32 -4.13 3.48
C ASP A 112 19.16 -4.57 2.58
N ARG A 113 18.68 -5.83 2.74
CA ARG A 113 17.48 -6.35 2.08
C ARG A 113 16.23 -5.57 2.49
N ALA A 114 15.99 -5.39 3.79
CA ALA A 114 14.79 -4.71 4.30
C ALA A 114 14.69 -3.27 3.76
N ILE A 115 15.78 -2.51 3.81
CA ILE A 115 15.84 -1.14 3.28
C ILE A 115 15.61 -1.11 1.77
N ALA A 116 16.22 -2.03 1.03
CA ALA A 116 16.05 -2.10 -0.43
C ALA A 116 14.58 -2.40 -0.79
N LEU A 117 14.01 -3.46 -0.21
CA LEU A 117 12.61 -3.85 -0.46
C LEU A 117 11.63 -2.78 0.01
N HIS A 118 11.85 -2.16 1.18
CA HIS A 118 10.99 -1.08 1.67
C HIS A 118 10.90 0.08 0.66
N LYS A 119 12.01 0.46 0.03
CA LYS A 119 12.03 1.47 -1.03
C LYS A 119 11.36 0.98 -2.32
N MET A 120 11.68 -0.24 -2.77
CA MET A 120 11.16 -0.79 -4.02
C MET A 120 9.64 -1.00 -3.98
N ILE A 121 9.12 -1.55 -2.89
CA ILE A 121 7.70 -1.79 -2.68
C ILE A 121 6.91 -0.47 -2.75
N ARG A 122 7.36 0.55 -1.99
CA ARG A 122 6.71 1.88 -2.00
C ARG A 122 6.79 2.55 -3.36
N LEU A 123 7.93 2.48 -4.04
CA LEU A 123 8.07 3.05 -5.37
C LEU A 123 7.15 2.36 -6.39
N LEU A 124 7.07 1.03 -6.34
CA LEU A 124 6.21 0.27 -7.24
C LEU A 124 4.72 0.57 -7.00
N THR A 125 4.30 0.64 -5.74
CA THR A 125 2.92 0.98 -5.38
C THR A 125 2.58 2.42 -5.75
N LEU A 126 3.50 3.37 -5.53
CA LEU A 126 3.35 4.77 -5.95
C LEU A 126 3.22 4.89 -7.48
N GLY A 127 4.04 4.17 -8.24
CA GLY A 127 4.09 4.29 -9.69
C GLY A 127 3.01 3.50 -10.44
N GLY A 128 2.55 2.37 -9.88
CA GLY A 128 1.65 1.45 -10.57
C GLY A 128 0.33 1.14 -9.87
N GLY A 129 0.21 1.41 -8.57
CA GLY A 129 -0.91 0.91 -7.77
C GLY A 129 -2.20 1.73 -7.83
N GLY A 130 -2.16 2.97 -8.31
CA GLY A 130 -3.29 3.89 -8.17
C GLY A 130 -3.18 5.15 -9.01
N ASP A 131 -4.11 6.07 -8.74
CA ASP A 131 -4.19 7.42 -9.30
C ASP A 131 -3.72 8.46 -8.27
N ALA A 132 -3.60 8.05 -7.01
CA ALA A 132 -3.07 8.82 -5.91
C ALA A 132 -2.29 7.88 -4.97
N TYR A 133 -1.48 8.46 -4.07
CA TYR A 133 -0.71 7.72 -3.09
C TYR A 133 -0.94 8.25 -1.68
N LEU A 134 -0.99 7.34 -0.72
CA LEU A 134 -1.13 7.65 0.71
C LEU A 134 0.03 7.02 1.48
N ASN A 135 0.49 7.74 2.49
CA ASN A 135 1.47 7.26 3.46
C ASN A 135 0.99 7.62 4.88
N PHE A 136 0.92 6.63 5.76
CA PHE A 136 0.66 6.88 7.17
C PHE A 136 1.94 7.34 7.87
N MET A 137 1.81 8.30 8.79
CA MET A 137 2.96 8.94 9.45
C MET A 137 3.88 7.92 10.14
N GLY A 138 5.19 8.06 9.91
CA GLY A 138 6.22 7.16 10.41
C GLY A 138 6.72 6.18 9.35
N ASN A 139 5.80 5.64 8.54
CA ASN A 139 6.12 4.61 7.55
C ASN A 139 6.99 5.15 6.39
N GLU A 140 7.08 6.47 6.23
CA GLU A 140 7.98 7.08 5.25
C GLU A 140 9.46 6.84 5.55
N PHE A 141 9.83 6.64 6.82
CA PHE A 141 11.21 6.38 7.23
C PHE A 141 11.43 4.97 7.77
N GLY A 142 10.37 4.20 8.00
CA GLY A 142 10.45 2.84 8.56
C GLY A 142 11.06 2.87 9.96
#